data_AF-A0A3R8QM71-F1
#
_entry.id   AF-A0A3R8QM71-F1
#
_cell.length_a   1.000
_cell.length_b   1.000
_cell.length_c   1.000
_cell.angle_alpha   90.00
_cell.angle_beta   90.00
_cell.angle_gamma   90.00
#
_symmetry.space_group_name_H-M   'P 1'
#
loop_
_entity.id
_entity.type
_entity.pdbx_description
1 polymer ?
#
loop_
_entity_poly.entity_id
_entity_poly.type
_entity_poly.pdbx_seq_one_letter_code
_entity_poly.pdbx_strand_id
1 'polypeptide(L)'
;MRRKASLILLACAVFCAALSPLTRWYAFPRLARIPANQYQDVVLEAKNATLLDYGTMRARKVPEVTIVQTLKGDVTAAEKIEKSAHRPVVVWNALSYVQGPDGKMVSEVPERYIFDAHSQAPVHATGEMVDGDPVERTGIEFKWPFLAQKRDYEYFDAQTRTTGPIHYRGTREFRGLKVYYFEQTVPWTKVPMPKSMPVKGITPQTVARTGTTRWYTTVRRFWVEPVTGAPVYGEESHQEELRGGTLLGGRAKVTAFAGDVKMREDYVEHTVALVRHNRTLVLALTSYVPWGSLTLGLLLLALSLVLEARARHPGDPAPARAAEPRPVSA
;
A
#
# COMPACT_ATOMS: atom_id res chain seq x y z
N MET A 1 -45.80 5.69 29.39
CA MET A 1 -44.39 6.02 29.07
C MET A 1 -43.59 4.82 28.52
N ARG A 2 -43.75 3.61 29.07
CA ARG A 2 -42.98 2.41 28.67
C ARG A 2 -43.11 2.00 27.19
N ARG A 3 -44.29 2.17 26.58
CA ARG A 3 -44.54 1.87 25.15
C ARG A 3 -43.81 2.82 24.19
N LYS A 4 -43.75 4.12 24.51
CA LYS A 4 -42.98 5.12 23.74
C LYS A 4 -41.47 4.81 23.82
N ALA A 5 -40.99 4.44 25.01
CA ALA A 5 -39.59 4.06 25.20
C ALA A 5 -39.21 2.78 24.43
N SER A 6 -40.07 1.75 24.43
CA SER A 6 -39.85 0.53 23.64
C SER A 6 -39.77 0.82 22.13
N LEU A 7 -40.63 1.70 21.60
CA LEU A 7 -40.59 2.10 20.19
C LEU A 7 -39.31 2.87 19.82
N ILE A 8 -38.85 3.78 20.70
CA ILE A 8 -37.58 4.50 20.48
C ILE A 8 -36.41 3.52 20.44
N LEU A 9 -36.34 2.58 21.39
CA LEU A 9 -35.30 1.54 21.42
C LEU A 9 -35.34 0.65 20.17
N LEU A 10 -36.54 0.30 19.69
CA LEU A 10 -36.71 -0.46 18.46
C LEU A 10 -36.20 0.32 17.24
N ALA A 11 -36.52 1.61 17.14
CA ALA A 11 -36.03 2.46 16.05
C ALA A 11 -34.49 2.58 16.06
N CYS A 12 -33.89 2.76 17.25
CA CYS A 12 -32.43 2.74 17.39
C CYS A 12 -31.83 1.37 17.03
N ALA A 13 -32.47 0.27 17.42
CA ALA A 13 -32.02 -1.08 17.07
C ALA A 13 -31.99 -1.29 15.55
N VAL A 14 -33.05 -0.87 14.86
CA VAL A 14 -33.15 -0.94 13.39
C VAL A 14 -32.07 -0.06 12.74
N PHE A 15 -31.87 1.17 13.24
CA PHE A 15 -30.82 2.05 12.73
C PHE A 15 -29.42 1.42 12.87
N CYS A 16 -29.08 0.89 14.05
CA CYS A 16 -27.81 0.21 14.28
C CYS A 16 -27.64 -1.06 13.42
N ALA A 17 -28.70 -1.84 13.24
CA ALA A 17 -28.70 -3.00 12.37
C ALA A 17 -28.47 -2.63 10.90
N ALA A 18 -29.03 -1.50 10.42
CA ALA A 18 -28.81 -1.00 9.07
C ALA A 18 -27.40 -0.40 8.89
N LEU A 19 -26.88 0.29 9.92
CA LEU A 19 -25.56 0.92 9.87
C LEU A 19 -24.44 -0.11 9.68
N SER A 20 -24.55 -1.29 10.29
CA SER A 20 -23.52 -2.34 10.24
C SER A 20 -23.11 -2.75 8.81
N PRO A 21 -24.04 -3.25 7.95
CA PRO A 21 -23.72 -3.60 6.57
C PRO A 21 -23.41 -2.37 5.71
N LEU A 22 -24.04 -1.22 5.96
CA LEU A 22 -23.78 0.01 5.21
C LEU A 22 -22.34 0.48 5.40
N THR A 23 -21.81 0.48 6.62
CA THR A 23 -20.40 0.87 6.83
C THR A 23 -19.45 -0.10 6.12
N ARG A 24 -19.69 -1.41 6.24
CA ARG A 24 -18.76 -2.44 5.74
C ARG A 24 -18.76 -2.62 4.21
N TRP A 25 -19.94 -2.58 3.60
CA TRP A 25 -20.13 -2.94 2.19
C TRP A 25 -20.48 -1.74 1.31
N TYR A 26 -20.97 -0.64 1.88
CA TYR A 26 -21.24 0.58 1.13
C TYR A 26 -20.17 1.65 1.33
N ALA A 27 -19.85 2.01 2.58
CA ALA A 27 -18.93 3.09 2.90
C ALA A 27 -17.46 2.70 2.67
N PHE A 28 -17.01 1.56 3.20
CA PHE A 28 -15.61 1.12 3.05
C PHE A 28 -15.13 1.09 1.59
N PRO A 29 -15.81 0.44 0.63
CA PRO A 29 -15.34 0.40 -0.76
C PRO A 29 -15.29 1.77 -1.45
N ARG A 30 -16.03 2.77 -0.94
CA ARG A 30 -16.09 4.13 -1.52
C ARG A 30 -15.09 5.08 -0.86
N LEU A 31 -14.84 4.91 0.43
CA LEU A 31 -14.01 5.81 1.23
C LEU A 31 -12.55 5.36 1.31
N ALA A 32 -12.30 4.04 1.37
CA ALA A 32 -10.95 3.51 1.46
C ALA A 32 -10.28 3.54 0.08
N ARG A 33 -9.59 4.65 -0.21
CA ARG A 33 -8.78 4.84 -1.42
C ARG A 33 -7.51 5.59 -1.11
N ILE A 34 -6.48 5.39 -1.93
CA ILE A 34 -5.26 6.18 -1.88
C ILE A 34 -5.56 7.60 -2.40
N PRO A 35 -5.21 8.67 -1.65
CA PRO A 35 -5.41 10.03 -2.11
C PRO A 35 -4.45 10.37 -3.26
N ALA A 36 -4.97 10.99 -4.32
CA ALA A 36 -4.19 11.36 -5.50
C ALA A 36 -3.14 12.46 -5.23
N ASN A 37 -3.22 13.18 -4.11
CA ASN A 37 -2.34 14.30 -3.75
C ASN A 37 -1.26 13.91 -2.71
N GLN A 38 -1.05 12.62 -2.45
CA GLN A 38 -0.06 12.17 -1.48
C GLN A 38 1.36 12.51 -1.93
N TYR A 39 2.18 12.94 -0.98
CA TYR A 39 3.63 12.99 -1.11
C TYR A 39 4.22 12.15 0.00
N GLN A 40 5.09 11.21 -0.37
CA GLN A 40 5.77 10.33 0.56
C GLN A 40 7.23 10.26 0.17
N ASP A 41 8.10 10.21 1.17
CA ASP A 41 9.51 9.95 1.00
C ASP A 41 9.96 8.88 1.99
N VAL A 42 10.93 8.09 1.57
CA VAL A 42 11.60 7.09 2.39
C VAL A 42 13.09 7.19 2.11
N VAL A 43 13.88 7.21 3.18
CA VAL A 43 15.32 7.08 3.09
C VAL A 43 15.73 5.68 3.51
N LEU A 44 16.55 5.05 2.68
CA LEU A 44 17.22 3.80 2.96
C LEU A 44 18.74 4.03 3.02
N GLU A 45 19.41 3.24 3.85
CA GLU A 45 20.85 3.28 4.05
C GLU A 45 21.46 1.90 3.81
N ALA A 46 22.65 1.86 3.20
CA ALA A 46 23.47 0.67 3.10
C ALA A 46 24.83 0.94 3.74
N LYS A 47 25.08 0.33 4.90
CA LYS A 47 26.33 0.46 5.65
C LYS A 47 27.37 -0.53 5.14
N ASN A 48 28.64 -0.12 5.11
CA ASN A 48 29.76 -0.92 4.61
C ASN A 48 29.52 -1.49 3.19
N ALA A 49 28.83 -0.71 2.36
CA ALA A 49 28.50 -1.08 0.99
C ALA A 49 29.74 -1.10 0.09
N THR A 50 29.64 -1.79 -1.03
CA THR A 50 30.60 -1.72 -2.12
C THR A 50 30.03 -0.81 -3.20
N LEU A 51 30.80 0.17 -3.66
CA LEU A 51 30.42 1.07 -4.75
C LEU A 51 31.56 1.16 -5.77
N LEU A 52 31.22 1.25 -7.04
CA LEU A 52 32.18 1.45 -8.13
C LEU A 52 32.70 2.89 -8.13
N ASP A 53 34.03 3.01 -8.09
CA ASP A 53 34.72 4.24 -8.45
C ASP A 53 34.81 4.32 -9.98
N TYR A 54 34.01 5.21 -10.57
CA TYR A 54 33.94 5.37 -12.02
C TYR A 54 35.21 5.99 -12.64
N GLY A 55 36.07 6.64 -11.86
CA GLY A 55 37.34 7.16 -12.34
C GLY A 55 38.39 6.07 -12.53
N THR A 56 38.41 5.08 -11.63
CA THR A 56 39.35 3.95 -11.71
C THR A 56 38.72 2.66 -12.27
N MET A 57 37.39 2.66 -12.45
CA MET A 57 36.58 1.48 -12.74
C MET A 57 36.85 0.32 -11.76
N ARG A 58 37.10 0.63 -10.47
CA ARG A 58 37.33 -0.37 -9.42
C ARG A 58 36.28 -0.27 -8.32
N ALA A 59 35.83 -1.42 -7.85
CA ALA A 59 34.94 -1.50 -6.70
C ALA A 59 35.71 -1.11 -5.43
N ARG A 60 35.09 -0.28 -4.57
CA ARG A 60 35.63 0.11 -3.27
C ARG A 60 34.57 -0.04 -2.19
N LYS A 61 35.02 -0.31 -0.97
CA LYS A 61 34.15 -0.23 0.21
C LYS A 61 33.93 1.22 0.59
N VAL A 62 32.68 1.56 0.88
CA VAL A 62 32.25 2.88 1.37
C VAL A 62 31.50 2.69 2.68
N PRO A 63 31.63 3.64 3.63
CA PRO A 63 31.01 3.50 4.95
C PRO A 63 29.49 3.47 4.86
N GLU A 64 28.91 4.29 3.98
CA GLU A 64 27.47 4.43 3.82
C GLU A 64 27.12 4.85 2.39
N VAL A 65 25.98 4.35 1.91
CA VAL A 65 25.27 4.83 0.73
C VAL A 65 23.85 5.13 1.14
N THR A 66 23.34 6.29 0.75
CA THR A 66 21.96 6.69 1.00
C THR A 66 21.14 6.53 -0.26
N ILE A 67 19.97 5.92 -0.17
CA ILE A 67 18.98 5.84 -1.25
C ILE A 67 17.74 6.59 -0.78
N VAL A 68 17.31 7.56 -1.57
CA VAL A 68 16.09 8.31 -1.28
C VAL A 68 15.06 7.94 -2.34
N GLN A 69 13.91 7.50 -1.87
CA GLN A 69 12.74 7.24 -2.69
C GLN A 69 11.69 8.28 -2.37
N THR A 70 11.14 8.92 -3.41
CA THR A 70 10.00 9.83 -3.27
C THR A 70 8.86 9.34 -4.15
N LEU A 71 7.63 9.45 -3.65
CA LEU A 71 6.38 9.16 -4.35
C LEU A 71 5.53 10.42 -4.32
N LYS A 72 5.32 11.04 -5.48
CA LYS A 72 4.51 12.26 -5.60
C LYS A 72 3.28 12.01 -6.46
N GLY A 73 2.12 12.22 -5.85
CA GLY A 73 0.82 12.26 -6.52
C GLY A 73 0.72 13.35 -7.58
N ASP A 74 0.27 12.97 -8.77
CA ASP A 74 -0.05 13.87 -9.88
C ASP A 74 -1.58 13.94 -10.05
N VAL A 75 -2.19 14.89 -9.34
CA VAL A 75 -3.66 15.07 -9.31
C VAL A 75 -4.20 15.36 -10.71
N THR A 76 -3.54 16.25 -11.45
CA THR A 76 -3.97 16.64 -12.79
C THR A 76 -3.94 15.46 -13.76
N ALA A 77 -2.88 14.64 -13.72
CA ALA A 77 -2.81 13.42 -14.54
C ALA A 77 -3.86 12.39 -14.11
N ALA A 78 -4.06 12.20 -12.81
CA ALA A 78 -5.06 11.28 -12.26
C ALA A 78 -6.48 11.64 -12.72
N GLU A 79 -6.89 12.91 -12.59
CA GLU A 79 -8.21 13.40 -13.04
C GLU A 79 -8.41 13.23 -14.55
N LYS A 80 -7.35 13.42 -15.35
CA LYS A 80 -7.42 13.22 -16.80
C LYS A 80 -7.61 11.74 -17.16
N ILE A 81 -6.85 10.85 -16.52
CA ILE A 81 -6.90 9.41 -16.81
C ILE A 81 -8.18 8.79 -16.28
N GLU A 82 -8.67 9.22 -15.12
CA GLU A 82 -9.93 8.76 -14.52
C GLU A 82 -11.11 8.94 -15.48
N LYS A 83 -11.15 10.05 -16.23
CA LYS A 83 -12.19 10.30 -17.26
C LYS A 83 -12.23 9.22 -18.35
N SER A 84 -11.07 8.71 -18.76
CA SER A 84 -10.96 7.65 -19.77
C SER A 84 -11.03 6.24 -19.19
N ALA A 85 -10.56 6.03 -17.95
CA ALA A 85 -10.48 4.72 -17.32
C ALA A 85 -11.78 4.32 -16.59
N HIS A 86 -12.70 5.27 -16.40
CA HIS A 86 -13.99 5.12 -15.71
C HIS A 86 -13.87 4.46 -14.32
N ARG A 87 -12.78 4.75 -13.60
CA ARG A 87 -12.50 4.26 -12.26
C ARG A 87 -11.55 5.21 -11.52
N PRO A 88 -11.52 5.22 -10.18
CA PRO A 88 -10.58 6.04 -9.41
C PRO A 88 -9.13 5.63 -9.67
N VAL A 89 -8.33 6.55 -10.20
CA VAL A 89 -6.92 6.32 -10.54
C VAL A 89 -6.03 7.20 -9.69
N VAL A 90 -4.86 6.67 -9.32
CA VAL A 90 -3.75 7.42 -8.76
C VAL A 90 -2.59 7.36 -9.74
N VAL A 91 -1.94 8.50 -9.93
CA VAL A 91 -0.70 8.62 -10.70
C VAL A 91 0.39 9.03 -9.72
N TRP A 92 1.39 8.17 -9.55
CA TRP A 92 2.60 8.48 -8.80
C TRP A 92 3.77 8.71 -9.75
N ASN A 93 4.35 9.91 -9.65
CA ASN A 93 5.69 10.19 -10.15
C ASN A 93 6.65 9.80 -9.02
N ALA A 94 7.31 8.66 -9.18
CA ALA A 94 8.31 8.18 -8.25
C ALA A 94 9.72 8.61 -8.70
N LEU A 95 10.61 8.82 -7.75
CA LEU A 95 12.03 9.03 -8.01
C LEU A 95 12.81 8.27 -6.95
N SER A 96 13.62 7.32 -7.41
CA SER A 96 14.61 6.64 -6.58
C SER A 96 15.99 7.14 -6.98
N TYR A 97 16.73 7.76 -6.07
CA TYR A 97 18.09 8.20 -6.35
C TYR A 97 19.07 7.76 -5.27
N VAL A 98 20.31 7.54 -5.68
CA VAL A 98 21.40 7.06 -4.83
C VAL A 98 22.37 8.21 -4.60
N GLN A 99 22.67 8.50 -3.34
CA GLN A 99 23.73 9.42 -2.92
C GLN A 99 24.92 8.63 -2.41
N GLY A 100 26.10 8.96 -2.96
CA GLY A 100 27.37 8.45 -2.47
C GLY A 100 27.76 9.05 -1.12
N PRO A 101 28.85 8.55 -0.51
CA PRO A 101 29.33 9.06 0.78
C PRO A 101 29.77 10.53 0.75
N ASP A 102 30.03 11.09 -0.43
CA ASP A 102 30.36 12.51 -0.63
C ASP A 102 29.13 13.40 -0.83
N GLY A 103 27.91 12.85 -0.66
CA GLY A 103 26.63 13.54 -0.86
C GLY A 103 26.27 13.78 -2.32
N LYS A 104 27.12 13.36 -3.27
CA LYS A 104 26.81 13.51 -4.69
C LYS A 104 25.87 12.41 -5.15
N MET A 105 24.98 12.77 -6.07
CA MET A 105 24.09 11.84 -6.74
C MET A 105 24.89 10.91 -7.65
N VAL A 106 24.70 9.61 -7.46
CA VAL A 106 25.35 8.53 -8.23
C VAL A 106 24.43 8.06 -9.36
N SER A 107 23.13 7.95 -9.10
CA SER A 107 22.14 7.51 -10.07
C SER A 107 20.76 7.98 -9.62
N GLU A 108 19.87 8.17 -10.59
CA GLU A 108 18.45 8.39 -10.37
C GLU A 108 17.65 7.57 -11.37
N VAL A 109 16.50 7.08 -10.93
CA VAL A 109 15.54 6.32 -11.74
C VAL A 109 14.17 6.93 -11.50
N PRO A 110 13.70 7.83 -12.39
CA PRO A 110 12.35 8.35 -12.33
C PRO A 110 11.37 7.31 -12.87
N GLU A 111 10.18 7.22 -12.27
CA GLU A 111 9.12 6.32 -12.70
C GLU A 111 7.78 7.03 -12.69
N ARG A 112 6.88 6.61 -13.58
CA ARG A 112 5.47 6.93 -13.47
C ARG A 112 4.68 5.64 -13.37
N TYR A 113 4.03 5.47 -12.22
CA TYR A 113 3.13 4.36 -11.95
C TYR A 113 1.69 4.86 -11.88
N ILE A 114 0.79 4.15 -12.58
CA ILE A 114 -0.62 4.48 -12.71
C ILE A 114 -1.40 3.26 -12.22
N PHE A 115 -2.25 3.44 -11.21
CA PHE A 115 -2.92 2.33 -10.56
C PHE A 115 -4.30 2.70 -10.02
N ASP A 116 -5.13 1.68 -9.83
CA ASP A 116 -6.46 1.83 -9.24
C ASP A 116 -6.35 2.15 -7.75
N ALA A 117 -7.03 3.22 -7.32
CA ALA A 117 -6.89 3.78 -5.98
C ALA A 117 -7.35 2.84 -4.85
N HIS A 118 -8.10 1.77 -5.18
CA HIS A 118 -8.64 0.81 -4.22
C HIS A 118 -7.86 -0.49 -4.24
N SER A 119 -7.81 -1.15 -5.39
CA SER A 119 -7.23 -2.48 -5.58
C SER A 119 -5.71 -2.48 -5.66
N GLN A 120 -5.08 -1.33 -5.95
CA GLN A 120 -3.65 -1.21 -6.25
C GLN A 120 -3.23 -1.96 -7.52
N ALA A 121 -4.17 -2.36 -8.36
CA ALA A 121 -3.86 -2.96 -9.66
C ALA A 121 -3.34 -1.89 -10.63
N PRO A 122 -2.34 -2.20 -11.47
CA PRO A 122 -1.90 -1.31 -12.54
C PRO A 122 -3.07 -0.90 -13.45
N VAL A 123 -3.02 0.33 -13.94
CA VAL A 123 -3.94 0.87 -14.95
C VAL A 123 -3.10 1.34 -16.12
N HIS A 124 -3.15 0.59 -17.22
CA HIS A 124 -2.36 0.89 -18.42
C HIS A 124 -2.91 2.10 -19.15
N ALA A 125 -2.22 3.22 -18.97
CA ALA A 125 -2.55 4.50 -19.56
C ALA A 125 -1.28 5.21 -20.04
N THR A 126 -1.46 6.16 -20.95
CA THR A 126 -0.35 6.90 -21.55
C THR A 126 0.52 7.57 -20.49
N GLY A 127 1.84 7.36 -20.60
CA GLY A 127 2.85 7.98 -19.75
C GLY A 127 3.40 7.06 -18.66
N GLU A 128 2.85 5.85 -18.50
CA GLU A 128 3.48 4.80 -17.69
C GLU A 128 4.92 4.55 -18.17
N MET A 129 5.91 4.69 -17.27
CA MET A 129 7.32 4.59 -17.65
C MET A 129 8.24 4.21 -16.47
N VAL A 130 9.42 3.72 -16.82
CA VAL A 130 10.59 3.59 -15.93
C VAL A 130 11.80 4.17 -16.63
N ASP A 131 12.47 5.12 -15.99
CA ASP A 131 13.61 5.85 -16.53
C ASP A 131 13.30 6.44 -17.92
N GLY A 132 12.08 6.94 -18.11
CA GLY A 132 11.57 7.47 -19.38
C GLY A 132 11.33 6.44 -20.49
N ASP A 133 11.54 5.14 -20.26
CA ASP A 133 11.14 4.09 -21.19
C ASP A 133 9.69 3.67 -20.88
N PRO A 134 8.79 3.59 -21.87
CA PRO A 134 7.45 3.07 -21.65
C PRO A 134 7.50 1.64 -21.16
N VAL A 135 6.66 1.32 -20.16
CA VAL A 135 6.50 -0.03 -19.63
C VAL A 135 5.04 -0.36 -19.46
N GLU A 136 4.73 -1.65 -19.43
CA GLU A 136 3.43 -2.18 -19.00
C GLU A 136 3.69 -3.03 -17.75
N ARG A 137 3.00 -2.70 -16.64
CA ARG A 137 3.21 -3.37 -15.36
C ARG A 137 2.21 -4.50 -15.13
N THR A 138 2.62 -5.52 -14.40
CA THR A 138 1.68 -6.51 -13.86
C THR A 138 1.98 -6.70 -12.38
N GLY A 139 0.95 -6.90 -11.57
CA GLY A 139 1.12 -6.97 -10.12
C GLY A 139 1.32 -5.61 -9.45
N ILE A 140 1.62 -5.65 -8.16
CA ILE A 140 1.81 -4.47 -7.31
C ILE A 140 3.27 -3.99 -7.37
N GLU A 141 3.52 -2.77 -6.90
CA GLU A 141 4.88 -2.22 -6.79
C GLU A 141 5.12 -1.60 -5.41
N PHE A 142 4.50 -0.47 -5.09
CA PHE A 142 4.79 0.23 -3.83
C PHE A 142 3.95 -0.24 -2.64
N LYS A 143 2.80 -0.88 -2.90
CA LYS A 143 1.78 -1.10 -1.87
C LYS A 143 0.89 -2.31 -2.15
N TRP A 144 0.57 -3.07 -1.10
CA TRP A 144 -0.41 -4.15 -1.16
C TRP A 144 -1.85 -3.61 -1.09
N PRO A 145 -2.83 -4.36 -1.63
CA PRO A 145 -4.25 -4.00 -1.50
C PRO A 145 -4.69 -3.85 -0.04
N PHE A 146 -5.69 -3.02 0.21
CA PHE A 146 -6.38 -3.01 1.50
C PHE A 146 -6.87 -4.41 1.86
N LEU A 147 -6.85 -4.74 3.15
CA LEU A 147 -7.19 -6.09 3.62
C LEU A 147 -6.35 -7.15 2.90
N ALA A 148 -5.03 -6.94 2.87
CA ALA A 148 -4.07 -7.85 2.26
C ALA A 148 -4.28 -9.28 2.78
N GLN A 149 -4.15 -10.23 1.88
CA GLN A 149 -4.40 -11.64 2.12
C GLN A 149 -3.08 -12.38 2.33
N LYS A 150 -3.14 -13.52 3.02
CA LYS A 150 -2.00 -14.41 3.25
C LYS A 150 -1.74 -15.28 2.02
N ARG A 151 -1.31 -14.66 0.94
CA ARG A 151 -1.02 -15.32 -0.34
C ARG A 151 0.13 -14.63 -1.03
N ASP A 152 0.65 -15.27 -2.06
CA ASP A 152 1.62 -14.66 -2.94
C ASP A 152 0.94 -13.60 -3.83
N TYR A 153 1.73 -12.62 -4.23
CA TYR A 153 1.33 -11.54 -5.14
C TYR A 153 2.31 -11.49 -6.30
N GLU A 154 1.85 -10.95 -7.43
CA GLU A 154 2.77 -10.50 -8.47
C GLU A 154 3.33 -9.14 -8.08
N TYR A 155 4.63 -8.96 -8.28
CA TYR A 155 5.35 -7.74 -7.95
C TYR A 155 6.22 -7.31 -9.13
N PHE A 156 6.08 -6.06 -9.55
CA PHE A 156 6.84 -5.47 -10.63
C PHE A 156 8.19 -4.95 -10.13
N ASP A 157 9.28 -5.33 -10.82
CA ASP A 157 10.62 -4.80 -10.56
C ASP A 157 10.97 -3.74 -11.61
N ALA A 158 11.22 -2.51 -11.17
CA ALA A 158 11.57 -1.41 -12.05
C ALA A 158 12.94 -1.58 -12.75
N GLN A 159 13.92 -2.22 -12.11
CA GLN A 159 15.26 -2.38 -12.69
C GLN A 159 15.25 -3.39 -13.85
N THR A 160 14.57 -4.53 -13.67
CA THR A 160 14.42 -5.56 -14.71
C THR A 160 13.28 -5.25 -15.67
N ARG A 161 12.33 -4.39 -15.26
CA ARG A 161 11.09 -4.08 -15.98
C ARG A 161 10.24 -5.32 -16.23
N THR A 162 10.25 -6.23 -15.26
CA THR A 162 9.52 -7.49 -15.33
C THR A 162 8.77 -7.75 -14.04
N THR A 163 7.73 -8.57 -14.15
CA THR A 163 6.95 -9.04 -13.01
C THR A 163 7.44 -10.40 -12.55
N GLY A 164 7.50 -10.60 -11.23
CA GLY A 164 7.74 -11.90 -10.63
C GLY A 164 6.90 -12.09 -9.37
N PRO A 165 6.78 -13.32 -8.85
CA PRO A 165 6.07 -13.56 -7.60
C PRO A 165 6.84 -12.97 -6.41
N ILE A 166 6.11 -12.35 -5.49
CA ILE A 166 6.56 -12.04 -4.14
C ILE A 166 5.82 -12.94 -3.16
N HIS A 167 6.57 -13.70 -2.38
CA HIS A 167 6.03 -14.79 -1.60
C HIS A 167 5.67 -14.37 -0.17
N TYR A 168 4.51 -14.76 0.30
CA TYR A 168 4.17 -14.64 1.72
C TYR A 168 4.94 -15.70 2.53
N ARG A 169 5.77 -15.27 3.49
CA ARG A 169 6.53 -16.20 4.36
C ARG A 169 6.07 -16.19 5.82
N GLY A 170 4.84 -15.73 6.07
CA GLY A 170 4.23 -15.82 7.40
C GLY A 170 3.87 -14.48 8.02
N THR A 171 3.37 -14.55 9.25
CA THR A 171 3.00 -13.39 10.06
C THR A 171 4.03 -13.19 11.17
N ARG A 172 4.41 -11.95 11.44
CA ARG A 172 5.39 -11.59 12.49
C ARG A 172 4.89 -10.40 13.30
N GLU A 173 5.47 -10.20 14.47
CA GLU A 173 5.35 -8.95 15.22
C GLU A 173 6.51 -8.03 14.82
N PHE A 174 6.22 -6.77 14.49
CA PHE A 174 7.22 -5.76 14.15
C PHE A 174 6.81 -4.42 14.76
N ARG A 175 7.65 -3.88 15.65
CA ARG A 175 7.37 -2.60 16.35
C ARG A 175 5.95 -2.55 16.94
N GLY A 176 5.47 -3.69 17.49
CA GLY A 176 4.13 -3.85 18.07
C GLY A 176 2.96 -3.90 17.08
N LEU A 177 3.24 -4.14 15.80
CA LEU A 177 2.25 -4.41 14.75
C LEU A 177 2.37 -5.87 14.31
N LYS A 178 1.22 -6.52 14.16
CA LYS A 178 1.12 -7.81 13.48
C LYS A 178 1.18 -7.58 11.97
N VAL A 179 2.26 -8.03 11.34
CA VAL A 179 2.57 -7.79 9.93
C VAL A 179 2.73 -9.08 9.15
N TYR A 180 2.43 -9.02 7.86
CA TYR A 180 2.73 -10.08 6.91
C TYR A 180 4.13 -9.85 6.34
N TYR A 181 4.94 -10.89 6.37
CA TYR A 181 6.29 -10.84 5.84
C TYR A 181 6.31 -11.42 4.43
N PHE A 182 6.86 -10.64 3.51
CA PHE A 182 6.94 -10.95 2.09
C PHE A 182 8.38 -10.96 1.62
N GLU A 183 8.72 -11.87 0.72
CA GLU A 183 10.08 -11.98 0.17
C GLU A 183 10.05 -12.31 -1.32
N GLN A 184 10.83 -11.57 -2.10
CA GLN A 184 11.05 -11.79 -3.52
C GLN A 184 12.55 -11.91 -3.78
N THR A 185 12.94 -12.87 -4.62
CA THR A 185 14.30 -12.97 -5.15
C THR A 185 14.26 -12.70 -6.64
N VAL A 186 14.99 -11.69 -7.08
CA VAL A 186 15.22 -11.42 -8.50
C VAL A 186 16.56 -12.04 -8.86
N PRO A 187 16.60 -13.10 -9.69
CA PRO A 187 17.88 -13.72 -10.09
C PRO A 187 18.72 -12.72 -10.90
N TRP A 188 20.00 -13.03 -11.06
CA TRP A 188 20.90 -12.23 -11.90
C TRP A 188 20.31 -12.01 -13.30
N THR A 189 19.92 -10.76 -13.55
CA THR A 189 19.22 -10.34 -14.76
C THR A 189 19.98 -9.22 -15.41
N LYS A 190 20.12 -9.27 -16.74
CA LYS A 190 20.69 -8.17 -17.52
C LYS A 190 19.69 -7.02 -17.53
N VAL A 191 20.13 -5.85 -17.10
CA VAL A 191 19.29 -4.64 -17.01
C VAL A 191 19.86 -3.52 -17.89
N PRO A 192 19.02 -2.58 -18.34
CA PRO A 192 19.49 -1.39 -19.05
C PRO A 192 20.43 -0.56 -18.18
N MET A 193 21.31 0.22 -18.80
CA MET A 193 22.05 1.27 -18.10
C MET A 193 21.10 2.43 -17.76
N PRO A 194 21.27 3.10 -16.61
CA PRO A 194 20.44 4.26 -16.26
C PRO A 194 20.69 5.39 -17.25
N LYS A 195 19.65 6.14 -17.64
CA LYS A 195 19.79 7.30 -18.54
C LYS A 195 20.61 8.41 -17.91
N SER A 196 20.46 8.61 -16.60
CA SER A 196 21.28 9.51 -15.81
C SER A 196 22.54 8.78 -15.35
N MET A 197 23.68 9.08 -15.97
CA MET A 197 24.97 8.46 -15.68
C MET A 197 25.78 9.31 -14.69
N PRO A 198 26.51 8.69 -13.74
CA PRO A 198 27.30 9.41 -12.72
C PRO A 198 28.50 10.18 -13.29
N VAL A 199 28.95 9.84 -14.50
CA VAL A 199 30.10 10.49 -15.15
C VAL A 199 29.59 11.41 -16.26
N LYS A 200 29.88 12.70 -16.14
CA LYS A 200 29.53 13.71 -17.14
C LYS A 200 30.12 13.33 -18.51
N GLY A 201 29.27 13.34 -19.54
CA GLY A 201 29.66 13.01 -20.92
C GLY A 201 29.64 11.52 -21.25
N ILE A 202 29.44 10.63 -20.27
CA ILE A 202 29.15 9.21 -20.53
C ILE A 202 27.64 9.04 -20.66
N THR A 203 27.21 8.39 -21.73
CA THR A 203 25.81 8.03 -21.97
C THR A 203 25.64 6.52 -22.01
N PRO A 204 24.43 5.99 -21.80
CA PRO A 204 24.13 4.57 -21.99
C PRO A 204 24.60 4.03 -23.34
N GLN A 205 24.45 4.81 -24.41
CA GLN A 205 24.85 4.43 -25.76
C GLN A 205 26.37 4.33 -25.89
N THR A 206 27.12 5.24 -25.27
CA THR A 206 28.58 5.17 -25.24
C THR A 206 29.06 3.95 -24.48
N VAL A 207 28.43 3.61 -23.34
CA VAL A 207 28.74 2.39 -22.60
C VAL A 207 28.41 1.14 -23.42
N ALA A 208 27.26 1.11 -24.08
CA ALA A 208 26.85 -0.02 -24.92
C ALA A 208 27.85 -0.31 -26.05
N ARG A 209 28.45 0.73 -26.66
CA ARG A 209 29.50 0.58 -27.69
C ARG A 209 30.77 -0.12 -27.19
N THR A 210 31.02 -0.11 -25.88
CA THR A 210 32.14 -0.86 -25.29
C THR A 210 31.87 -2.36 -25.17
N GLY A 211 30.62 -2.82 -25.39
CA GLY A 211 30.19 -4.19 -25.12
C GLY A 211 29.93 -4.49 -23.64
N THR A 212 30.06 -3.49 -22.75
CA THR A 212 29.82 -3.65 -21.32
C THR A 212 28.33 -3.66 -21.02
N THR A 213 27.89 -4.61 -20.20
CA THR A 213 26.49 -4.81 -19.82
C THR A 213 26.29 -4.65 -18.32
N ARG A 214 25.12 -4.18 -17.89
CA ARG A 214 24.74 -4.08 -16.48
C ARG A 214 23.88 -5.28 -16.08
N TRP A 215 24.16 -5.83 -14.91
CA TRP A 215 23.46 -6.95 -14.34
C TRP A 215 23.05 -6.61 -12.91
N TYR A 216 21.89 -7.11 -12.52
CA TYR A 216 21.22 -6.80 -11.27
C TYR A 216 20.70 -8.09 -10.64
N THR A 217 20.78 -8.18 -9.32
CA THR A 217 20.06 -9.17 -8.52
C THR A 217 19.72 -8.55 -7.18
N THR A 218 18.58 -8.95 -6.61
CA THR A 218 18.19 -8.51 -5.29
C THR A 218 17.39 -9.58 -4.57
N VAL A 219 17.45 -9.56 -3.25
CA VAL A 219 16.44 -10.20 -2.39
C VAL A 219 15.73 -9.09 -1.64
N ARG A 220 14.47 -8.83 -1.99
CA ARG A 220 13.63 -7.78 -1.38
C ARG A 220 12.72 -8.38 -0.33
N ARG A 221 12.62 -7.73 0.82
CA ARG A 221 11.84 -8.17 1.98
C ARG A 221 10.97 -7.03 2.47
N PHE A 222 9.69 -7.31 2.70
CA PHE A 222 8.73 -6.32 3.17
C PHE A 222 7.94 -6.83 4.37
N TRP A 223 7.69 -5.93 5.32
CA TRP A 223 6.79 -6.14 6.45
C TRP A 223 5.57 -5.29 6.20
N VAL A 224 4.44 -5.93 5.97
CA VAL A 224 3.22 -5.28 5.49
C VAL A 224 2.15 -5.36 6.55
N GLU A 225 1.58 -4.22 6.96
CA GLU A 225 0.43 -4.22 7.85
C GLU A 225 -0.82 -4.66 7.07
N PRO A 226 -1.50 -5.74 7.48
CA PRO A 226 -2.46 -6.43 6.63
C PRO A 226 -3.78 -5.67 6.42
N VAL A 227 -4.19 -4.81 7.36
CA VAL A 227 -5.47 -4.09 7.25
C VAL A 227 -5.36 -3.00 6.19
N THR A 228 -4.33 -2.18 6.30
CA THR A 228 -4.05 -1.09 5.38
C THR A 228 -3.45 -1.61 4.09
N GLY A 229 -2.63 -2.66 4.13
CA GLY A 229 -1.79 -3.16 3.05
C GLY A 229 -0.51 -2.33 2.84
N ALA A 230 -0.16 -1.44 3.78
CA ALA A 230 1.01 -0.59 3.65
C ALA A 230 2.27 -1.32 4.17
N PRO A 231 3.41 -1.25 3.45
CA PRO A 231 4.70 -1.64 4.00
C PRO A 231 5.07 -0.71 5.17
N VAL A 232 5.41 -1.28 6.32
CA VAL A 232 5.94 -0.53 7.48
C VAL A 232 7.46 -0.61 7.58
N TYR A 233 8.07 -1.57 6.86
CA TYR A 233 9.51 -1.73 6.74
C TYR A 233 9.84 -2.45 5.43
N GLY A 234 10.98 -2.09 4.86
CA GLY A 234 11.56 -2.73 3.68
C GLY A 234 13.08 -2.83 3.82
N GLU A 235 13.63 -3.94 3.36
CA GLU A 235 15.07 -4.10 3.18
C GLU A 235 15.38 -4.93 1.93
N GLU A 236 16.56 -4.71 1.38
CA GLU A 236 17.03 -5.38 0.18
C GLU A 236 18.49 -5.80 0.32
N SER A 237 18.81 -7.04 -0.03
CA SER A 237 20.19 -7.46 -0.31
C SER A 237 20.44 -7.24 -1.80
N HIS A 238 21.01 -6.09 -2.14
CA HIS A 238 21.09 -5.60 -3.52
C HIS A 238 22.51 -5.71 -4.08
N GLN A 239 22.63 -6.20 -5.32
CA GLN A 239 23.91 -6.31 -6.03
C GLN A 239 23.77 -5.94 -7.51
N GLU A 240 24.75 -5.18 -7.99
CA GLU A 240 24.92 -4.83 -9.40
C GLU A 240 26.33 -5.12 -9.89
N GLU A 241 26.44 -5.57 -11.13
CA GLU A 241 27.71 -5.82 -11.79
C GLU A 241 27.72 -5.18 -13.19
N LEU A 242 28.88 -4.64 -13.57
CA LEU A 242 29.22 -4.43 -14.97
C LEU A 242 29.97 -5.66 -15.47
N ARG A 243 29.55 -6.20 -16.61
CA ARG A 243 30.11 -7.44 -17.20
C ARG A 243 30.50 -7.25 -18.65
N GLY A 244 31.66 -7.80 -19.01
CA GLY A 244 32.22 -7.80 -20.36
C GLY A 244 32.65 -6.42 -20.86
N GLY A 245 33.12 -6.39 -22.10
CA GLY A 245 33.44 -5.16 -22.81
C GLY A 245 34.81 -4.55 -22.48
N THR A 246 35.18 -3.54 -23.27
CA THR A 246 36.49 -2.86 -23.18
C THR A 246 36.59 -1.88 -22.01
N LEU A 247 35.45 -1.40 -21.49
CA LEU A 247 35.39 -0.46 -20.35
C LEU A 247 36.07 -1.03 -19.09
N LEU A 248 36.08 -2.36 -18.95
CA LEU A 248 36.62 -3.04 -17.79
C LEU A 248 38.12 -3.33 -17.88
N GLY A 249 38.78 -2.95 -18.99
CA GLY A 249 40.23 -3.15 -19.15
C GLY A 249 40.62 -4.63 -19.14
N GLY A 250 39.87 -5.48 -19.83
CA GLY A 250 40.11 -6.93 -19.92
C GLY A 250 39.58 -7.77 -18.77
N ARG A 251 39.04 -7.17 -17.70
CA ARG A 251 38.34 -7.90 -16.63
C ARG A 251 36.99 -8.41 -17.14
N ALA A 252 36.62 -9.63 -16.74
CA ALA A 252 35.33 -10.21 -17.08
C ALA A 252 34.15 -9.46 -16.43
N LYS A 253 34.32 -8.97 -15.20
CA LYS A 253 33.30 -8.22 -14.46
C LYS A 253 33.88 -7.31 -13.38
N VAL A 254 33.07 -6.35 -12.94
CA VAL A 254 33.31 -5.54 -11.73
C VAL A 254 31.99 -5.26 -11.02
N THR A 255 31.99 -5.28 -9.69
CA THR A 255 30.83 -4.89 -8.87
C THR A 255 30.57 -3.40 -9.01
N ALA A 256 29.37 -3.04 -9.47
CA ALA A 256 28.88 -1.67 -9.54
C ALA A 256 28.36 -1.21 -8.18
N PHE A 257 27.58 -2.07 -7.53
CA PHE A 257 27.06 -1.87 -6.18
C PHE A 257 26.91 -3.23 -5.48
N ALA A 258 27.14 -3.29 -4.17
CA ALA A 258 26.70 -4.40 -3.34
C ALA A 258 26.48 -3.95 -1.90
N GLY A 259 25.30 -4.20 -1.34
CA GLY A 259 25.02 -3.84 0.04
C GLY A 259 23.63 -4.27 0.50
N ASP A 260 23.48 -4.37 1.82
CA ASP A 260 22.18 -4.53 2.47
C ASP A 260 21.57 -3.15 2.68
N VAL A 261 20.60 -2.82 1.84
CA VAL A 261 19.84 -1.57 1.86
C VAL A 261 18.70 -1.71 2.86
N LYS A 262 18.64 -0.84 3.86
CA LYS A 262 17.64 -0.89 4.93
C LYS A 262 16.99 0.46 5.10
N MET A 263 15.67 0.48 5.29
CA MET A 263 14.97 1.71 5.65
C MET A 263 15.55 2.31 6.95
N ARG A 264 15.82 3.62 6.93
CA ARG A 264 16.40 4.36 8.05
C ARG A 264 15.41 4.45 9.21
N GLU A 265 15.92 4.36 10.44
CA GLU A 265 15.07 4.15 11.63
C GLU A 265 14.03 5.26 11.86
N ASP A 266 14.37 6.53 11.63
CA ASP A 266 13.44 7.65 11.73
C ASP A 266 12.24 7.52 10.76
N TYR A 267 12.49 7.05 9.54
CA TYR A 267 11.43 6.73 8.58
C TYR A 267 10.62 5.50 9.01
N VAL A 268 11.25 4.49 9.63
CA VAL A 268 10.54 3.33 10.19
C VAL A 268 9.55 3.78 11.26
N GLU A 269 10.00 4.59 12.22
CA GLU A 269 9.15 5.10 13.30
C GLU A 269 7.98 5.94 12.76
N HIS A 270 8.27 6.87 11.84
CA HIS A 270 7.25 7.69 11.19
C HIS A 270 6.22 6.83 10.43
N THR A 271 6.68 5.86 9.64
CA THR A 271 5.82 5.00 8.84
C THR A 271 4.96 4.09 9.70
N VAL A 272 5.52 3.50 10.76
CA VAL A 272 4.76 2.70 11.74
C VAL A 272 3.66 3.54 12.41
N ALA A 273 3.96 4.79 12.80
CA ALA A 273 2.98 5.69 13.40
C ALA A 273 1.84 6.04 12.42
N LEU A 274 2.18 6.39 11.18
CA LEU A 274 1.23 6.69 10.11
C LEU A 274 0.32 5.48 9.82
N VAL A 275 0.91 4.29 9.69
CA VAL A 275 0.16 3.06 9.41
C VAL A 275 -0.73 2.66 10.58
N ARG A 276 -0.30 2.84 11.84
CA ARG A 276 -1.16 2.65 13.02
C ARG A 276 -2.40 3.54 12.99
N HIS A 277 -2.22 4.81 12.64
CA HIS A 277 -3.34 5.75 12.51
C HIS A 277 -4.32 5.30 11.42
N ASN A 278 -3.82 5.06 10.21
CA ASN A 278 -4.63 4.63 9.07
C ASN A 278 -5.33 3.29 9.30
N ARG A 279 -4.66 2.35 9.98
CA ARG A 279 -5.23 1.07 10.38
C ARG A 279 -6.47 1.25 11.22
N THR A 280 -6.47 2.19 12.16
CA THR A 280 -7.62 2.46 13.03
C THR A 280 -8.83 2.93 12.22
N LEU A 281 -8.60 3.82 11.25
CA LEU A 281 -9.66 4.30 10.35
C LEU A 281 -10.24 3.17 9.49
N VAL A 282 -9.37 2.32 8.92
CA VAL A 282 -9.83 1.18 8.12
C VAL A 282 -10.58 0.16 9.00
N LEU A 283 -10.11 -0.12 10.22
CA LEU A 283 -10.82 -1.00 11.15
C LEU A 283 -12.13 -0.42 11.63
N ALA A 284 -12.24 0.90 11.79
CA ALA A 284 -13.52 1.54 12.10
C ALA A 284 -14.57 1.20 11.04
N LEU A 285 -14.19 1.30 9.75
CA LEU A 285 -15.09 1.01 8.64
C LEU A 285 -15.35 -0.48 8.40
N THR A 286 -14.37 -1.34 8.71
CA THR A 286 -14.43 -2.77 8.36
C THR A 286 -14.80 -3.69 9.50
N SER A 287 -14.64 -3.25 10.75
CA SER A 287 -14.80 -4.10 11.93
C SER A 287 -15.46 -3.39 13.10
N TYR A 288 -14.90 -2.30 13.64
CA TYR A 288 -15.36 -1.71 14.90
C TYR A 288 -16.79 -1.15 14.81
N VAL A 289 -17.09 -0.31 13.81
CA VAL A 289 -18.45 0.23 13.64
C VAL A 289 -19.42 -0.86 13.19
N PRO A 290 -19.09 -1.75 12.23
CA PRO A 290 -19.97 -2.85 11.86
C PRO A 290 -20.37 -3.76 13.04
N TRP A 291 -19.39 -4.29 13.78
CA TRP A 291 -19.65 -5.19 14.91
C TRP A 291 -20.23 -4.46 16.12
N GLY A 292 -19.76 -3.24 16.41
CA GLY A 292 -20.31 -2.42 17.49
C GLY A 292 -21.78 -2.07 17.25
N SER A 293 -22.13 -1.69 16.02
CA SER A 293 -23.53 -1.39 15.66
C SER A 293 -24.40 -2.64 15.68
N LEU A 294 -23.90 -3.79 15.19
CA LEU A 294 -24.66 -5.04 15.24
C LEU A 294 -24.94 -5.50 16.66
N THR A 295 -23.92 -5.51 17.53
CA THR A 295 -24.05 -5.91 18.93
C THR A 295 -24.97 -4.96 19.71
N LEU A 296 -24.79 -3.65 19.55
CA LEU A 296 -25.67 -2.66 20.16
C LEU A 296 -27.11 -2.79 19.66
N GLY A 297 -27.31 -3.00 18.37
CA GLY A 297 -28.63 -3.22 17.77
C GLY A 297 -29.36 -4.42 18.38
N LEU A 298 -28.66 -5.54 18.56
CA LEU A 298 -29.23 -6.74 19.20
C LEU A 298 -29.59 -6.51 20.67
N LEU A 299 -28.74 -5.81 21.43
CA LEU A 299 -29.03 -5.47 22.83
C LEU A 299 -30.24 -4.55 22.96
N LEU A 300 -30.33 -3.52 22.11
CA LEU A 300 -31.46 -2.60 22.07
C LEU A 300 -32.76 -3.30 21.67
N LEU A 301 -32.69 -4.22 20.70
CA LEU A 301 -33.84 -5.04 20.30
C LEU A 301 -34.32 -5.91 21.46
N ALA A 302 -33.42 -6.64 22.12
CA ALA A 302 -33.75 -7.47 23.28
C ALA A 302 -34.39 -6.64 24.40
N LEU A 303 -33.82 -5.47 24.72
CA LEU A 303 -34.37 -4.57 25.73
C LEU A 303 -35.77 -4.04 25.34
N SER A 304 -35.96 -3.68 24.06
CA SER A 304 -37.26 -3.24 23.55
C SER A 304 -38.33 -4.33 23.72
N LEU A 305 -37.99 -5.59 23.39
CA LEU A 305 -38.88 -6.74 23.54
C LEU A 305 -39.19 -7.06 25.01
N VAL A 306 -38.20 -6.98 25.90
CA VAL A 306 -38.41 -7.18 27.35
C VAL A 306 -39.31 -6.10 27.95
N LEU A 307 -39.13 -4.83 27.56
CA LEU A 307 -39.99 -3.74 28.01
C LEU A 307 -41.42 -3.87 27.51
N GLU A 308 -41.58 -4.30 26.26
CA GLU A 308 -42.89 -4.57 25.66
C GLU A 308 -43.57 -5.77 26.36
N ALA A 309 -42.85 -6.86 26.63
CA ALA A 309 -43.39 -8.01 27.37
C ALA A 309 -43.82 -7.64 28.80
N ARG A 310 -43.02 -6.84 29.50
CA ARG A 310 -43.36 -6.34 30.86
C ARG A 310 -44.52 -5.35 30.86
N ALA A 311 -44.78 -4.66 29.75
CA ALA A 311 -45.92 -3.77 29.61
C ALA A 311 -47.24 -4.54 29.35
N ARG A 312 -47.16 -5.81 28.92
CA ARG A 312 -48.33 -6.66 28.63
C ARG A 312 -48.77 -7.55 29.81
N HIS A 313 -48.26 -7.32 31.03
CA HIS A 313 -48.66 -8.14 32.19
C HIS A 313 -50.12 -7.87 32.59
N PRO A 314 -50.91 -8.90 32.95
CA PRO A 314 -52.38 -8.87 33.01
C PRO A 314 -52.91 -8.24 34.31
N GLY A 315 -52.78 -6.90 34.41
CA GLY A 315 -53.38 -6.12 35.50
C GLY A 315 -54.27 -4.97 35.02
N ASP A 316 -54.37 -4.73 33.71
CA ASP A 316 -55.27 -3.71 33.18
C ASP A 316 -56.72 -4.22 33.20
N PRO A 317 -57.66 -3.50 33.85
CA PRO A 317 -59.05 -3.90 33.91
C PRO A 317 -59.65 -3.95 32.50
N ALA A 318 -60.44 -4.99 32.24
CA ALA A 318 -61.12 -5.18 30.96
C ALA A 318 -61.85 -3.88 30.53
N PRO A 319 -61.76 -3.47 29.25
CA PRO A 319 -62.52 -2.31 28.79
C PRO A 319 -63.99 -2.56 29.05
N ALA A 320 -64.63 -1.63 29.78
CA ALA A 320 -66.05 -1.66 30.05
C ALA A 320 -66.79 -1.82 28.72
N ARG A 321 -67.56 -2.91 28.59
CA ARG A 321 -68.46 -3.15 27.46
C ARG A 321 -69.29 -1.88 27.27
N ALA A 322 -69.16 -1.23 26.11
CA ALA A 322 -70.07 -0.16 25.72
C ALA A 322 -71.49 -0.73 25.80
N ALA A 323 -72.35 -0.12 26.61
CA ALA A 323 -73.74 -0.52 26.76
C ALA A 323 -74.42 -0.47 25.38
N GLU A 324 -75.04 -1.57 24.97
CA GLU A 324 -75.87 -1.61 23.76
C GLU A 324 -76.98 -0.55 23.87
N PRO A 325 -77.24 0.24 22.82
CA PRO A 325 -78.39 1.14 22.82
C PRO A 325 -79.67 0.32 22.90
N ARG A 326 -80.46 0.57 23.95
CA ARG A 326 -81.82 0.00 24.09
C ARG A 326 -82.67 0.40 22.88
N PRO A 327 -83.40 -0.53 22.25
CA PRO A 327 -84.37 -0.17 21.24
C PRO A 327 -85.52 0.59 21.89
N VAL A 328 -85.80 1.80 21.41
CA VAL A 328 -87.05 2.51 21.74
C VAL A 328 -88.14 1.95 20.81
N SER A 329 -89.19 1.43 21.43
CA SER A 329 -90.36 0.86 20.77
C SER A 329 -91.50 1.86 20.76
N ALA A 330 -92.24 1.83 19.65
CA ALA A 330 -93.48 2.52 19.28
C ALA A 330 -93.37 4.02 18.97
#